data_AF-A0A8S9MAG5-F1
#
_entry.id   AF-A0A8S9MAG5-F1
#
_cell.length_a   1.000
_cell.length_b   1.000
_cell.length_c   1.000
_cell.angle_alpha   90.00
_cell.angle_beta   90.00
_cell.angle_gamma   90.00
#
_symmetry.space_group_name_H-M   'P 1'
#
loop_
_entity.id
_entity.type
_entity.pdbx_description
1 polymer ?
#
loop_
_entity_poly.entity_id
_entity_poly.type
_entity_poly.pdbx_seq_one_letter_code
_entity_poly.pdbx_strand_id
1 'polypeptide(L)'
;QQATDGNQTTKSNSILCPNCEGKGAVACSQCKGGGVNLIDHFNGLFKVGDSCWLCSGKNLVLCGDCNGAGFLGGFLSTQDQ
;
A
#
# COMPACT_ATOMS: atom_id res chain seq x y z
N GLN A 1 2.00 -36.40 15.88
CA GLN A 1 1.22 -36.18 14.65
C GLN A 1 0.19 -35.10 14.94
N GLN A 2 0.36 -33.91 14.35
CA GLN A 2 -0.73 -33.09 13.81
C GLN A 2 -0.09 -31.88 13.13
N ALA A 3 -0.16 -31.88 11.80
CA ALA A 3 0.17 -30.77 10.96
C ALA A 3 -1.04 -29.82 10.98
N THR A 4 -0.81 -28.56 11.31
CA THR A 4 -1.74 -27.49 10.96
C THR A 4 -1.26 -26.91 9.65
N ASP A 5 -2.07 -27.09 8.61
CA ASP A 5 -1.88 -26.56 7.26
C ASP A 5 -1.86 -25.02 7.28
N GLY A 6 -0.69 -24.46 7.58
CA GLY A 6 -0.39 -23.09 7.23
C GLY A 6 -0.29 -23.05 5.72
N ASN A 7 -1.22 -22.33 5.08
CA ASN A 7 -1.19 -22.00 3.66
C ASN A 7 0.08 -21.17 3.35
N GLN A 8 1.22 -21.85 3.31
CA GLN A 8 2.48 -21.31 2.86
C GLN A 8 2.35 -21.17 1.35
N THR A 9 1.92 -19.99 0.93
CA THR A 9 2.18 -19.53 -0.42
C THR A 9 3.70 -19.44 -0.56
N THR A 10 4.32 -20.52 -1.03
CA THR A 10 5.72 -20.58 -1.41
C THR A 10 5.92 -19.70 -2.64
N LYS A 11 5.99 -18.38 -2.47
CA LYS A 11 6.59 -17.49 -3.47
C LYS A 11 8.11 -17.52 -3.27
N SER A 12 8.73 -18.47 -3.97
CA SER A 12 10.12 -18.47 -4.42
C SER A 12 10.91 -17.17 -4.17
N ASN A 13 11.89 -17.21 -3.26
CA ASN A 13 13.10 -16.36 -3.15
C ASN A 13 13.02 -14.92 -3.72
N SER A 14 11.98 -14.15 -3.39
CA SER A 14 11.87 -12.77 -3.88
C SER A 14 11.93 -11.80 -2.73
N ILE A 15 12.94 -10.93 -2.75
CA ILE A 15 13.08 -9.79 -1.85
C ILE A 15 12.02 -8.72 -2.20
N LEU A 16 11.41 -8.79 -3.39
CA LEU A 16 10.40 -7.84 -3.80
C LEU A 16 9.22 -7.82 -2.83
N CYS A 17 8.75 -6.62 -2.51
CA CYS A 17 7.58 -6.45 -1.67
C CYS A 17 6.37 -7.03 -2.40
N PRO A 18 5.69 -8.05 -1.84
CA PRO A 18 4.61 -8.76 -2.54
C PRO A 18 3.35 -7.90 -2.70
N ASN A 19 3.20 -6.85 -1.90
CA ASN A 19 2.02 -5.98 -1.90
C ASN A 19 2.06 -4.97 -3.05
N CYS A 20 3.22 -4.39 -3.34
CA CYS A 20 3.42 -3.49 -4.48
C CYS A 20 4.14 -4.13 -5.66
N GLU A 21 4.45 -5.43 -5.58
CA GLU A 21 5.13 -6.20 -6.63
C GLU A 21 6.43 -5.53 -7.11
N GLY A 22 7.22 -4.97 -6.18
CA GLY A 22 8.47 -4.27 -6.53
C GLY A 22 8.34 -2.78 -6.85
N LYS A 23 7.14 -2.22 -6.95
CA LYS A 23 6.94 -0.85 -7.44
C LYS A 23 7.11 0.23 -6.36
N GLY A 24 7.07 -0.13 -5.09
CA GLY A 24 7.12 0.82 -3.97
C GLY A 24 5.85 1.65 -3.77
N ALA A 25 4.88 1.58 -4.68
CA ALA A 25 3.61 2.29 -4.58
C ALA A 25 2.45 1.38 -4.96
N VAL A 26 1.29 1.64 -4.37
CA VAL A 26 0.03 0.94 -4.62
C VAL A 26 -1.05 1.95 -5.01
N ALA A 27 -2.11 1.48 -5.65
CA ALA A 27 -3.28 2.32 -5.93
C ALA A 27 -3.82 2.91 -4.64
N CYS A 28 -4.17 4.20 -4.66
CA CYS A 28 -4.78 4.87 -3.52
C CYS A 28 -6.10 4.17 -3.17
N SER A 29 -6.18 3.63 -1.95
CA SER A 29 -7.36 2.92 -1.46
C SER A 29 -8.61 3.81 -1.36
N GLN A 30 -8.41 5.11 -1.10
CA GLN A 30 -9.50 6.06 -0.89
C GLN A 30 -10.21 6.45 -2.20
N CYS A 31 -9.44 6.78 -3.24
CA CYS A 31 -10.00 7.16 -4.55
C CYS A 31 -10.03 6.01 -5.57
N LYS A 32 -9.53 4.82 -5.20
CA LYS A 32 -9.40 3.63 -6.06
C LYS A 32 -8.67 3.92 -7.37
N GLY A 33 -7.70 4.84 -7.34
CA GLY A 33 -6.94 5.29 -8.51
C GLY A 33 -7.62 6.37 -9.36
N GLY A 34 -8.80 6.88 -8.96
CA GLY A 34 -9.52 7.94 -9.69
C GLY A 34 -9.07 9.37 -9.36
N GLY A 35 -8.23 9.56 -8.33
CA GLY A 35 -7.63 10.86 -8.01
C GLY A 35 -8.51 11.86 -7.28
N VAL A 36 -9.82 11.60 -7.19
CA VAL A 36 -10.82 12.43 -6.51
C VAL A 36 -11.48 11.70 -5.35
N ASN A 37 -12.00 12.45 -4.37
CA ASN A 37 -12.76 11.87 -3.26
C ASN A 37 -14.08 11.27 -3.77
N LEU A 38 -14.37 10.04 -3.36
CA LEU A 38 -15.60 9.34 -3.72
C LEU A 38 -16.79 9.69 -2.79
N ILE A 39 -16.48 10.18 -1.59
CA ILE A 39 -17.42 10.64 -0.57
C ILE A 39 -16.82 11.84 0.16
N ASP A 40 -17.63 12.57 0.93
CA ASP A 40 -17.12 13.57 1.85
C ASP A 40 -16.35 12.91 3.01
N HIS A 41 -15.19 13.47 3.37
CA HIS A 41 -14.36 13.02 4.48
C HIS A 41 -14.19 14.11 5.54
N PHE A 42 -13.93 13.71 6.79
CA PHE A 42 -13.66 14.61 7.93
C PHE A 42 -14.72 15.72 8.08
N ASN A 43 -15.99 15.33 8.20
CA ASN A 43 -17.11 16.26 8.36
C ASN A 43 -17.26 17.27 7.19
N GLY A 44 -16.89 16.85 5.98
CA GLY A 44 -16.99 17.67 4.78
C GLY A 44 -15.83 18.64 4.58
N LEU A 45 -14.74 18.48 5.33
CA LEU A 45 -13.48 19.21 5.10
C LEU A 45 -12.89 18.87 3.72
N PHE A 46 -12.99 17.60 3.32
CA PHE A 46 -12.63 17.14 1.98
C PHE A 46 -13.89 16.63 1.30
N LYS A 47 -14.35 17.35 0.27
CA LYS A 47 -15.64 17.05 -0.35
C LYS A 47 -15.52 16.02 -1.45
N VAL A 48 -16.62 15.33 -1.73
CA VAL A 48 -16.75 14.48 -2.93
C VAL A 48 -16.43 15.28 -4.19
N GLY A 49 -15.70 14.68 -5.13
CA GLY A 49 -15.30 15.31 -6.39
C GLY A 49 -14.04 16.18 -6.32
N ASP A 50 -13.63 16.66 -5.13
CA ASP A 50 -12.36 17.35 -4.95
C ASP A 50 -11.18 16.37 -5.06
N SER A 51 -9.97 16.91 -5.21
CA SER A 51 -8.72 16.14 -5.14
C SER A 51 -8.71 15.22 -3.90
N CYS A 52 -8.32 13.96 -4.13
CA CYS A 52 -8.32 12.96 -3.10
C CYS A 52 -7.46 13.40 -1.90
N TRP A 53 -8.02 13.40 -0.70
CA TRP A 53 -7.35 13.90 0.50
C TRP A 53 -6.08 13.11 0.87
N LEU A 54 -6.02 11.83 0.47
CA LEU A 54 -4.89 10.95 0.80
C LEU A 54 -3.75 11.06 -0.21
N CYS A 55 -4.05 10.98 -1.51
CA CYS A 55 -3.04 10.95 -2.57
C CYS A 55 -2.87 12.29 -3.30
N SER A 56 -3.64 13.32 -2.95
CA SER A 56 -3.63 14.63 -3.57
C SER A 56 -3.70 14.58 -5.11
N GLY A 57 -4.57 13.72 -5.66
CA GLY A 57 -4.73 13.53 -7.11
C GLY A 57 -3.69 12.65 -7.81
N LYS A 58 -2.69 12.10 -7.09
CA LYS A 58 -1.61 11.28 -7.70
C LYS A 58 -2.00 9.84 -8.01
N ASN A 59 -3.21 9.39 -7.65
CA ASN A 59 -3.77 8.05 -7.85
C ASN A 59 -3.04 6.90 -7.15
N LEU A 60 -1.83 7.13 -6.66
CA LEU A 60 -0.95 6.18 -5.99
C LEU A 60 -0.60 6.69 -4.59
N VAL A 61 -0.33 5.76 -3.69
CA VAL A 61 0.23 6.00 -2.36
C VAL A 61 1.44 5.11 -2.14
N LEU A 62 2.31 5.50 -1.22
CA LEU A 62 3.45 4.68 -0.85
C LEU A 62 2.98 3.31 -0.33
N CYS A 63 3.64 2.25 -0.74
CA CYS A 63 3.39 0.92 -0.19
C CYS A 63 3.89 0.89 1.26
N GLY A 64 2.97 0.70 2.20
CA GLY A 64 3.26 0.69 3.64
C GLY A 64 4.20 -0.44 4.07
N ASP A 65 4.09 -1.61 3.44
CA ASP A 65 4.88 -2.79 3.83
C ASP A 65 6.38 -2.65 3.55
N CYS A 66 6.75 -1.80 2.58
CA CYS A 66 8.15 -1.56 2.21
C CYS A 66 8.55 -0.09 2.31
N ASN A 67 7.68 0.78 2.83
CA ASN A 67 7.85 2.23 2.89
C ASN A 67 8.39 2.83 1.58
N GLY A 68 7.84 2.40 0.43
CA GLY A 68 8.31 2.92 -0.87
C GLY A 68 9.55 2.24 -1.45
N ALA A 69 10.25 1.38 -0.72
CA ALA A 69 11.47 0.73 -1.20
C ALA A 69 11.21 -0.27 -2.35
N GLY A 70 10.05 -0.92 -2.37
CA GLY A 70 9.71 -1.97 -3.34
C GLY A 70 10.26 -3.34 -2.97
N PHE A 71 11.02 -3.47 -1.89
CA PHE A 71 11.58 -4.74 -1.41
C PHE A 71 11.57 -4.80 0.12
N LEU A 72 11.59 -6.01 0.69
CA LEU A 72 11.58 -6.27 2.13
C LEU A 72 12.99 -6.64 2.61
N GLY A 73 13.36 -6.21 3.83
CA GLY A 73 14.65 -6.58 4.45
C GLY A 73 15.83 -5.64 4.16
N GLY A 74 15.60 -4.49 3.50
CA GLY A 74 16.55 -3.38 3.50
C GLY A 74 16.25 -2.37 4.61
N PHE A 75 17.20 -1.50 4.94
CA PHE A 75 17.11 -0.52 6.04
C PHE A 75 15.83 0.36 6.03
N LEU A 76 15.21 0.56 4.86
CA LEU A 76 13.95 1.33 4.71
C LEU A 76 12.70 0.53 5.12
N SER A 77 12.80 -0.78 5.24
CA SER A 77 11.68 -1.70 5.54
C SER A 77 11.83 -2.40 6.89
N THR A 78 12.87 -2.07 7.65
CA THR A 78 13.18 -2.65 8.96
C THR A 78 13.30 -1.54 9.99
N GLN A 79 12.74 -1.75 11.18
CA GLN A 79 12.91 -0.82 12.30
C GLN A 79 14.39 -0.79 12.70
N ASP A 80 14.97 0.41 12.84
CA ASP A 80 16.32 0.58 13.39
C ASP A 80 16.29 0.11 14.85
N GLN A 81 17.24 -0.74 15.24
CA GLN A 81 17.26 -1.42 16.54
C GLN A 81 17.61 -0.47 17.69
#